data_AF-A0A1L6RC35-F1
#
_entry.id   AF-A0A1L6RC35-F1
#
_cell.length_a   1.000
_cell.length_b   1.000
_cell.length_c   1.000
_cell.angle_alpha   90.00
_cell.angle_beta   90.00
_cell.angle_gamma   90.00
#
_symmetry.space_group_name_H-M   'P 1'
#
loop_
_entity.id
_entity.type
_entity.pdbx_description
1 polymer ?
#
loop_
_entity_poly.entity_id
_entity_poly.type
_entity_poly.pdbx_seq_one_letter_code
_entity_poly.pdbx_strand_id
1 'polypeptide(L)'
;MDKDSLVLFDELGAGTDPQEGAALAMAILDAVGETGAYSVATTHYPELKVYGYNRADTINASMEFDIDSLRPTYKFLMGIPGRSNALEIAKRLGLSDTIINSASALTSEDSQELNDMIADLVARRNAVLTQQVELTQKVVENRQLKNDYEAKLEAIDKQRAKTVEDAKKEANHIVADARRKTDKIIGDLHKMARDGATIKENKLMDAKGALNAMHEEPSPTNNRILRKAKKAKQVPLSVGDTVLVREYGQQGTIVRQLKDNKFEVQMGILKMVLAGEEIEKQDKAPTNEPKPRQNKRRKTSHVNTNKATNRAEAAAKLDLRGIRYEPAMAELDRFIDQALLNNLSSVEIIHGKGTGAIRKGVQEYLRSHRQIESFKFTGPDQGATYVQFN
;
A
#
# COMPACT_ATOMS: atom_id res chain seq x y z
N MET A 1 10.64 14.24 54.59
CA MET A 1 10.87 13.86 53.18
C MET A 1 11.00 15.13 52.39
N ASP A 2 11.92 15.12 51.44
CA ASP A 2 12.16 16.20 50.48
C ASP A 2 12.41 15.59 49.10
N LYS A 3 12.65 16.44 48.11
CA LYS A 3 12.92 16.05 46.72
C LYS A 3 14.14 15.14 46.51
N ASP A 4 15.05 15.08 47.49
CA ASP A 4 16.27 14.28 47.41
C ASP A 4 16.09 12.90 48.11
N SER A 5 14.89 12.63 48.61
CA SER A 5 14.51 11.38 49.25
C SER A 5 14.04 10.33 48.23
N LEU A 6 14.46 9.07 48.42
CA LEU A 6 13.90 7.89 47.76
C LEU A 6 13.13 7.05 48.78
N VAL A 7 11.84 6.83 48.55
CA VAL A 7 10.96 6.05 49.42
C VAL A 7 10.59 4.74 48.77
N LEU A 8 10.83 3.64 49.46
CA LEU A 8 10.54 2.29 48.99
C LEU A 8 9.43 1.71 49.86
N PHE A 9 8.32 1.36 49.23
CA PHE A 9 7.22 0.65 49.86
C PHE A 9 7.18 -0.78 49.36
N ASP A 10 7.09 -1.72 50.28
CA ASP A 10 6.86 -3.12 49.96
C ASP A 10 5.43 -3.49 50.38
N GLU A 11 4.64 -3.97 49.42
CA GLU A 11 3.24 -4.36 49.57
C GLU A 11 2.39 -3.32 50.32
N LEU A 12 2.42 -2.08 49.84
CA LEU A 12 1.75 -0.96 50.50
C LEU A 12 0.23 -1.20 50.64
N GLY A 13 -0.28 -1.06 51.87
CA GLY A 13 -1.68 -1.27 52.20
C GLY A 13 -2.06 -2.72 52.47
N ALA A 14 -1.10 -3.66 52.47
CA ALA A 14 -1.36 -5.06 52.81
C ALA A 14 -1.78 -5.23 54.29
N GLY A 15 -2.60 -6.26 54.55
CA GLY A 15 -3.00 -6.67 55.92
C GLY A 15 -4.33 -6.10 56.44
N THR A 16 -5.07 -5.36 55.60
CA THR A 16 -6.43 -4.88 55.90
C THR A 16 -7.41 -5.28 54.79
N ASP A 17 -8.65 -4.80 54.87
CA ASP A 17 -9.62 -4.92 53.77
C ASP A 17 -9.00 -4.43 52.45
N PRO A 18 -9.09 -5.20 51.35
CA PRO A 18 -8.45 -4.84 50.08
C PRO A 18 -8.82 -3.45 49.55
N GLN A 19 -10.08 -3.03 49.68
CA GLN A 19 -10.51 -1.72 49.17
C GLN A 19 -9.98 -0.59 50.03
N GLU A 20 -10.07 -0.73 51.36
CA GLU A 20 -9.50 0.26 52.29
C GLU A 20 -7.98 0.35 52.17
N GLY A 21 -7.31 -0.80 52.04
CA GLY A 21 -5.85 -0.89 51.88
C GLY A 21 -5.37 -0.23 50.60
N ALA A 22 -6.04 -0.47 49.47
CA ALA A 22 -5.75 0.18 48.20
C ALA A 22 -5.98 1.70 48.27
N ALA A 23 -7.09 2.15 48.86
CA ALA A 23 -7.38 3.57 49.02
C ALA A 23 -6.33 4.29 49.88
N LEU A 24 -5.94 3.68 51.01
CA LEU A 24 -4.89 4.20 51.88
C LEU A 24 -3.54 4.26 51.16
N ALA A 25 -3.18 3.20 50.43
CA ALA A 25 -1.94 3.16 49.66
C ALA A 25 -1.88 4.29 48.61
N MET A 26 -2.98 4.53 47.88
CA MET A 26 -3.06 5.64 46.93
C MET A 26 -2.88 7.00 47.61
N ALA A 27 -3.55 7.22 48.75
CA ALA A 27 -3.42 8.48 49.50
C ALA A 27 -1.99 8.71 50.03
N ILE A 28 -1.31 7.65 50.49
CA ILE A 28 0.09 7.73 50.92
C ILE A 28 1.00 8.07 49.75
N LEU A 29 0.81 7.43 48.58
CA LEU A 29 1.61 7.69 47.39
C LEU A 29 1.41 9.12 46.86
N ASP A 30 0.18 9.65 46.90
CA ASP A 30 -0.09 11.05 46.56
C ASP A 30 0.63 12.00 47.52
N ALA A 31 0.51 11.79 48.83
CA ALA A 31 1.16 12.62 49.84
C ALA A 31 2.70 12.60 49.70
N VAL A 32 3.28 11.45 49.34
CA VAL A 32 4.71 11.34 49.03
C VAL A 32 5.06 12.11 47.76
N GLY A 33 4.27 11.95 46.69
CA GLY A 33 4.48 12.65 45.42
C GLY A 33 4.44 14.17 45.57
N GLU A 34 3.54 14.69 46.42
CA GLU A 34 3.44 16.13 46.72
C GLU A 34 4.70 16.71 47.36
N THR A 35 5.49 15.90 48.08
CA THR A 35 6.79 16.35 48.63
C THR A 35 7.90 16.46 47.58
N GLY A 36 7.66 15.96 46.36
CA GLY A 36 8.63 15.89 45.26
C GLY A 36 9.64 14.75 45.39
N ALA A 37 9.49 13.86 46.38
CA ALA A 37 10.35 12.70 46.58
C ALA A 37 10.09 11.62 45.51
N TYR A 38 11.11 10.83 45.19
CA TYR A 38 10.93 9.63 44.37
C TYR A 38 10.36 8.49 45.21
N SER A 39 9.36 7.78 44.69
CA SER A 39 8.79 6.61 45.35
C SER A 39 8.74 5.38 44.44
N VAL A 40 9.04 4.21 45.00
CA VAL A 40 8.79 2.91 44.37
C VAL A 40 7.93 2.10 45.31
N ALA A 41 6.82 1.55 44.80
CA ALA A 41 5.92 0.71 45.58
C ALA A 41 5.65 -0.60 44.86
N THR A 42 5.74 -1.72 45.59
CA THR A 42 5.21 -3.01 45.15
C THR A 42 3.79 -3.19 45.67
N THR A 43 2.93 -3.86 44.91
CA THR A 43 1.55 -4.09 45.29
C THR A 43 0.93 -5.24 44.51
N HIS A 44 -0.06 -5.88 45.14
CA HIS A 44 -0.93 -6.88 44.50
C HIS A 44 -2.29 -6.30 44.12
N TYR A 45 -2.58 -5.06 44.52
CA TYR A 45 -3.88 -4.42 44.31
C TYR A 45 -4.07 -3.97 42.85
N PRO A 46 -5.11 -4.46 42.15
CA PRO A 46 -5.43 -4.01 40.80
C PRO A 46 -5.67 -2.50 40.70
N GLU A 47 -6.25 -1.88 41.73
CA GLU A 47 -6.58 -0.46 41.82
C GLU A 47 -5.32 0.41 41.67
N LEU A 48 -4.19 -0.01 42.23
CA LEU A 48 -2.93 0.71 42.10
C LEU A 48 -2.34 0.63 40.68
N LYS A 49 -2.68 -0.40 39.90
CA LYS A 49 -2.31 -0.46 38.47
C LYS A 49 -3.05 0.63 37.69
N VAL A 50 -4.29 0.95 38.07
CA VAL A 50 -5.08 2.05 37.48
C VAL A 50 -4.52 3.40 37.92
N TYR A 51 -4.19 3.54 39.20
CA TYR A 51 -3.53 4.71 39.77
C TYR A 51 -2.31 5.12 38.95
N GLY A 52 -1.42 4.16 38.66
CA GLY A 52 -0.19 4.39 37.90
C GLY A 52 -0.38 4.68 36.41
N TYR A 53 -1.59 4.52 35.89
CA TYR A 53 -1.95 4.92 34.52
C TYR A 53 -2.58 6.32 34.47
N ASN A 54 -3.43 6.65 35.44
CA ASN A 54 -4.21 7.90 35.44
C ASN A 54 -3.42 9.13 35.93
N ARG A 55 -2.27 8.92 36.58
CA ARG A 55 -1.41 10.01 37.10
C ARG A 55 -0.19 10.22 36.21
N ALA A 56 0.01 11.47 35.78
CA ALA A 56 1.10 11.82 34.86
C ALA A 56 2.49 11.57 35.43
N ASP A 57 2.66 11.78 36.74
CA ASP A 57 3.95 11.64 37.44
C ASP A 57 4.18 10.23 37.98
N THR A 58 3.36 9.26 37.57
CA THR A 58 3.47 7.86 37.97
C THR A 58 3.61 6.99 36.74
N ILE A 59 4.37 5.89 36.88
CA ILE A 59 4.56 4.95 35.79
C ILE A 59 4.51 3.53 36.34
N ASN A 60 3.64 2.72 35.76
CA ASN A 60 3.53 1.30 36.10
C ASN A 60 4.80 0.54 35.71
N ALA A 61 5.16 -0.47 36.49
CA ALA A 61 6.17 -1.45 36.11
C ALA A 61 5.79 -2.84 36.60
N SER A 62 6.41 -3.86 36.01
CA SER A 62 6.19 -5.25 36.40
C SER A 62 7.43 -6.10 36.15
N MET A 63 7.50 -7.24 36.85
CA MET A 63 8.46 -8.29 36.53
C MET A 63 7.79 -9.29 35.59
N GLU A 64 8.50 -9.68 34.53
CA GLU A 64 8.04 -10.71 33.60
C GLU A 64 8.09 -12.10 34.26
N PHE A 65 7.01 -12.86 34.07
CA PHE A 65 6.84 -14.21 34.57
C PHE A 65 6.44 -15.12 33.42
N ASP A 66 7.17 -16.21 33.23
CA ASP A 66 6.87 -17.20 32.20
C ASP A 66 5.87 -18.22 32.77
N ILE A 67 4.64 -18.14 32.26
CA ILE A 67 3.53 -19.03 32.63
C ILE A 67 3.80 -20.47 32.17
N ASP A 68 4.53 -20.66 31.07
CA ASP A 68 4.78 -21.99 30.53
C ASP A 68 5.80 -22.77 31.34
N SER A 69 6.89 -22.11 31.74
CA SER A 69 7.90 -22.74 32.60
C SER A 69 7.63 -22.59 34.10
N LEU A 70 6.63 -21.77 34.48
CA LEU A 70 6.35 -21.35 35.87
C LEU A 70 7.57 -20.73 36.56
N ARG A 71 8.39 -19.97 35.82
CA ARG A 71 9.62 -19.36 36.34
C ARG A 71 9.59 -17.84 36.18
N PRO A 72 10.07 -17.09 37.20
CA PRO A 72 10.35 -15.68 37.01
C PRO A 72 11.49 -15.52 36.00
N THR A 73 11.33 -14.64 35.02
CA THR A 73 12.43 -14.31 34.10
C THR A 73 13.33 -13.21 34.65
N TYR A 74 12.91 -12.59 35.78
CA TYR A 74 13.57 -11.45 36.44
C TYR A 74 13.79 -10.25 35.52
N LYS A 75 13.03 -10.18 34.42
CA LYS A 75 13.09 -9.07 33.49
C LYS A 75 12.10 -8.00 33.90
N PHE A 76 12.63 -6.82 34.19
CA PHE A 76 11.84 -5.65 34.57
C PHE A 76 11.24 -4.99 33.31
N LEU A 77 9.92 -4.80 33.34
CA LEU A 77 9.14 -4.22 32.25
C LEU A 77 8.57 -2.86 32.69
N MET A 78 9.27 -1.79 32.30
CA MET A 78 8.83 -0.41 32.57
C MET A 78 7.63 -0.01 31.69
N GLY A 79 6.66 0.67 32.29
CA GLY A 79 5.42 1.12 31.66
C GLY A 79 4.41 0.00 31.40
N ILE A 80 4.62 -1.20 31.96
CA ILE A 80 3.74 -2.36 31.78
C ILE A 80 3.19 -2.78 33.15
N PRO A 81 1.88 -2.66 33.40
CA PRO A 81 1.29 -3.25 34.59
C PRO A 81 1.34 -4.78 34.49
N GLY A 82 1.66 -5.44 35.60
CA GLY A 82 1.76 -6.90 35.65
C GLY A 82 0.38 -7.56 35.56
N ARG A 83 0.30 -8.71 34.89
CA ARG A 83 -0.91 -9.54 34.85
C ARG A 83 -1.02 -10.36 36.14
N SER A 84 -2.23 -10.51 36.66
CA SER A 84 -2.50 -11.41 37.79
C SER A 84 -2.63 -12.85 37.28
N ASN A 85 -1.60 -13.68 37.51
CA ASN A 85 -1.52 -15.03 36.94
C ASN A 85 -2.00 -16.14 37.90
N ALA A 86 -2.63 -15.81 39.03
CA ALA A 86 -2.90 -16.77 40.11
C ALA A 86 -3.71 -18.00 39.66
N LEU A 87 -4.79 -17.80 38.90
CA LEU A 87 -5.62 -18.91 38.39
C LEU A 87 -4.90 -19.77 37.35
N GLU A 88 -4.12 -19.16 36.47
CA GLU A 88 -3.34 -19.85 35.44
C GLU A 88 -2.23 -20.72 36.08
N ILE A 89 -1.57 -20.18 37.12
CA ILE A 89 -0.59 -20.91 37.92
C ILE A 89 -1.26 -22.08 38.65
N ALA A 90 -2.40 -21.86 39.30
CA ALA A 90 -3.14 -22.90 40.01
C ALA A 90 -3.56 -24.05 39.07
N LYS A 91 -4.02 -23.72 37.86
CA LYS A 91 -4.32 -24.69 36.81
C LYS A 91 -3.07 -25.52 36.44
N ARG A 92 -1.93 -24.86 36.22
CA ARG A 92 -0.68 -25.54 35.86
C ARG A 92 -0.12 -26.42 36.99
N LEU A 93 -0.39 -26.05 38.25
CA LEU A 93 -0.06 -26.85 39.44
C LEU A 93 -1.00 -28.05 39.65
N GLY A 94 -2.04 -28.21 38.83
CA GLY A 94 -2.90 -29.39 38.80
C GLY A 94 -4.29 -29.22 39.41
N LEU A 95 -4.75 -27.99 39.69
CA LEU A 95 -6.16 -27.78 40.02
C LEU A 95 -7.05 -28.11 38.82
N SER A 96 -8.23 -28.70 39.09
CA SER A 96 -9.17 -29.06 38.03
C SER A 96 -9.76 -27.83 37.36
N ASP A 97 -10.01 -27.92 36.05
CA ASP A 97 -10.67 -26.85 35.27
C ASP A 97 -12.02 -26.46 35.86
N THR A 98 -12.75 -27.40 36.48
CA THR A 98 -14.01 -27.11 37.19
C THR A 98 -13.84 -26.13 38.35
N ILE A 99 -12.79 -26.29 39.17
CA ILE A 99 -12.52 -25.37 40.29
C ILE A 99 -12.03 -24.03 39.76
N ILE A 100 -11.14 -24.04 38.76
CA ILE A 100 -10.62 -22.81 38.13
C ILE A 100 -11.75 -21.99 37.50
N ASN A 101 -12.65 -22.63 36.75
CA ASN A 101 -13.79 -21.96 36.14
C ASN A 101 -14.75 -21.39 37.20
N SER A 102 -14.95 -22.12 38.31
CA SER A 102 -15.78 -21.64 39.42
C SER A 102 -15.14 -20.44 40.13
N ALA A 103 -13.82 -20.48 40.36
CA ALA A 103 -13.08 -19.37 40.97
C ALA A 103 -13.06 -18.12 40.06
N SER A 104 -12.89 -18.31 38.75
CA SER A 104 -12.99 -17.24 37.75
C SER A 104 -14.37 -16.58 37.76
N ALA A 105 -15.45 -17.37 37.91
CA ALA A 105 -16.81 -16.84 38.01
C ALA A 105 -17.10 -16.07 39.32
N LEU A 106 -16.31 -16.30 40.37
CA LEU A 106 -16.42 -15.61 41.66
C LEU A 106 -15.58 -14.33 41.73
N THR A 107 -14.71 -14.10 40.74
CA THR A 107 -13.90 -12.88 40.71
C THR A 107 -14.77 -11.73 40.21
N SER A 108 -14.71 -10.56 40.87
CA SER A 108 -15.56 -9.41 40.53
C SER A 108 -15.41 -9.00 39.07
N GLU A 109 -16.53 -8.75 38.36
CA GLU A 109 -16.53 -8.35 36.95
C GLU A 109 -15.60 -7.15 36.70
N ASP A 110 -15.62 -6.13 37.56
CA ASP A 110 -14.75 -4.94 37.47
C ASP A 110 -13.25 -5.28 37.46
N SER A 111 -12.84 -6.27 38.29
CA SER A 111 -11.45 -6.72 38.34
C SER A 111 -11.03 -7.52 37.11
N GLN A 112 -11.98 -8.23 36.49
CA GLN A 112 -11.76 -8.99 35.28
C GLN A 112 -11.61 -8.03 34.08
N GLU A 113 -12.52 -7.06 33.95
CA GLU A 113 -12.49 -6.05 32.89
C GLU A 113 -11.19 -5.23 32.90
N LEU A 114 -10.70 -4.88 34.09
CA LEU A 114 -9.44 -4.17 34.24
C LEU A 114 -8.25 -5.00 33.74
N ASN A 115 -8.19 -6.28 34.11
CA ASN A 115 -7.11 -7.17 33.66
C ASN A 115 -7.16 -7.40 32.14
N ASP A 116 -8.35 -7.52 31.57
CA ASP A 116 -8.54 -7.65 30.12
C ASP A 116 -8.12 -6.37 29.38
N MET A 117 -8.46 -5.19 29.90
CA MET A 117 -8.00 -3.91 29.35
C MET A 117 -6.48 -3.80 29.39
N ILE A 118 -5.84 -4.18 30.51
CA ILE A 118 -4.38 -4.22 30.63
C ILE A 118 -3.79 -5.20 29.62
N ALA A 119 -4.39 -6.38 29.46
CA ALA A 119 -3.93 -7.39 28.52
C ALA A 119 -3.98 -6.89 27.05
N ASP A 120 -5.06 -6.23 26.65
CA ASP A 120 -5.22 -5.62 25.32
C ASP A 120 -4.20 -4.48 25.12
N LEU A 121 -4.00 -3.63 26.11
CA LEU A 121 -3.03 -2.52 26.02
C LEU A 121 -1.59 -3.03 25.81
N VAL A 122 -1.20 -4.07 26.55
CA VAL A 122 0.12 -4.70 26.39
C VAL A 122 0.26 -5.33 25.00
N ALA A 123 -0.78 -6.03 24.52
CA ALA A 123 -0.77 -6.63 23.19
C ALA A 123 -0.62 -5.57 22.09
N ARG A 124 -1.36 -4.45 22.19
CA ARG A 124 -1.26 -3.32 21.25
C ARG A 124 0.12 -2.67 21.28
N ARG A 125 0.70 -2.45 22.46
CA ARG A 125 2.06 -1.89 22.58
C ARG A 125 3.10 -2.80 21.92
N ASN A 126 3.04 -4.10 22.18
CA ASN A 126 3.96 -5.07 21.57
C ASN A 126 3.80 -5.13 20.04
N ALA A 127 2.57 -5.02 19.53
CA ALA A 127 2.32 -4.93 18.10
C ALA A 127 2.94 -3.65 17.50
N VAL A 128 2.81 -2.49 18.17
CA VAL A 128 3.41 -1.23 17.72
C VAL A 128 4.93 -1.32 17.72
N LEU A 129 5.56 -1.86 18.76
CA LEU A 129 7.02 -2.04 18.80
C LEU A 129 7.51 -2.96 17.67
N THR A 130 6.79 -4.05 17.41
CA THR A 130 7.11 -4.97 16.30
C THR A 130 6.99 -4.26 14.95
N GLN A 131 5.92 -3.49 14.74
CA GLN A 131 5.75 -2.69 13.53
C GLN A 131 6.84 -1.62 13.38
N GLN A 132 7.29 -1.01 14.47
CA GLN A 132 8.34 0.00 14.44
C GLN A 132 9.69 -0.59 14.01
N VAL A 133 10.01 -1.80 14.48
CA VAL A 133 11.20 -2.55 14.03
C VAL A 133 11.08 -2.89 12.54
N GLU A 134 9.95 -3.43 12.10
CA GLU A 134 9.72 -3.77 10.69
C GLU A 134 9.81 -2.52 9.78
N LEU A 135 9.21 -1.41 10.21
CA LEU A 135 9.24 -0.15 9.47
C LEU A 135 10.67 0.39 9.33
N THR A 136 11.45 0.32 10.41
CA THR A 136 12.85 0.74 10.40
C THR A 136 13.66 -0.07 9.38
N GLN A 137 13.45 -1.39 9.34
CA GLN A 137 14.08 -2.28 8.36
C GLN A 137 13.68 -1.90 6.93
N LYS A 138 12.38 -1.70 6.67
CA LYS A 138 11.89 -1.27 5.34
C LYS A 138 12.44 0.07 4.89
N VAL A 139 12.68 1.01 5.82
CA VAL A 139 13.29 2.31 5.50
C VAL A 139 14.74 2.12 5.06
N VAL A 140 15.50 1.25 5.73
CA VAL A 140 16.88 0.93 5.33
C VAL A 140 16.92 0.29 3.94
N GLU A 141 16.07 -0.70 3.69
CA GLU A 141 15.98 -1.38 2.39
C GLU A 141 15.59 -0.43 1.26
N ASN A 142 14.59 0.44 1.47
CA ASN A 142 14.20 1.43 0.47
C ASN A 142 15.31 2.43 0.18
N ARG A 143 16.11 2.79 1.20
CA ARG A 143 17.24 3.70 1.01
C ARG A 143 18.33 3.06 0.16
N GLN A 144 18.65 1.78 0.40
CA GLN A 144 19.60 1.03 -0.44
C GLN A 144 19.09 0.92 -1.87
N LEU A 145 17.82 0.52 -2.05
CA LEU A 145 17.22 0.38 -3.36
C LEU A 145 17.20 1.70 -4.14
N LYS A 146 16.91 2.83 -3.46
CA LYS A 146 16.97 4.16 -4.05
C LYS A 146 18.38 4.49 -4.56
N ASN A 147 19.41 4.27 -3.75
CA ASN A 147 20.80 4.52 -4.14
C ASN A 147 21.20 3.66 -5.36
N ASP A 148 20.78 2.39 -5.39
CA ASP A 148 21.04 1.50 -6.53
C ASP A 148 20.37 1.99 -7.82
N TYR A 149 19.14 2.49 -7.73
CA TYR A 149 18.43 3.07 -8.87
C TYR A 149 19.07 4.37 -9.36
N GLU A 150 19.50 5.25 -8.45
CA GLU A 150 20.21 6.48 -8.80
C GLU A 150 21.53 6.16 -9.52
N ALA A 151 22.30 5.19 -9.04
CA ALA A 151 23.53 4.75 -9.70
C ALA A 151 23.27 4.16 -11.10
N LYS A 152 22.19 3.36 -11.27
CA LYS A 152 21.78 2.83 -12.58
C LYS A 152 21.34 3.93 -13.53
N LEU A 153 20.60 4.92 -13.05
CA LEU A 153 20.18 6.08 -13.84
C LEU A 153 21.39 6.86 -14.33
N GLU A 154 22.35 7.15 -13.43
CA GLU A 154 23.58 7.85 -13.79
C GLU A 154 24.40 7.07 -14.84
N ALA A 155 24.48 5.74 -14.69
CA ALA A 155 25.15 4.88 -15.67
C ALA A 155 24.46 4.92 -17.05
N ILE A 156 23.13 4.87 -17.09
CA ILE A 156 22.34 4.98 -18.33
C ILE A 156 22.56 6.34 -18.99
N ASP A 157 22.55 7.43 -18.22
CA ASP A 157 22.73 8.78 -18.75
C ASP A 157 24.16 8.97 -19.31
N LYS A 158 25.18 8.46 -18.60
CA LYS A 158 26.56 8.42 -19.12
C LYS A 158 26.66 7.62 -20.42
N GLN A 159 26.01 6.46 -20.48
CA GLN A 159 26.03 5.62 -21.67
C GLN A 159 25.32 6.31 -22.85
N ARG A 160 24.16 6.94 -22.61
CA ARG A 160 23.45 7.74 -23.62
C ARG A 160 24.29 8.88 -24.14
N ALA A 161 24.90 9.66 -23.24
CA ALA A 161 25.77 10.78 -23.62
C ALA A 161 26.92 10.32 -24.51
N LYS A 162 27.58 9.22 -24.11
CA LYS A 162 28.65 8.61 -24.90
C LYS A 162 28.17 8.12 -26.27
N THR A 163 27.06 7.40 -26.33
CA THR A 163 26.49 6.91 -27.61
C THR A 163 26.12 8.07 -28.54
N VAL A 164 25.57 9.16 -28.02
CA VAL A 164 25.26 10.36 -28.82
C VAL A 164 26.54 11.03 -29.32
N GLU A 165 27.57 11.13 -28.49
CA GLU A 165 28.86 11.68 -28.90
C GLU A 165 29.53 10.83 -29.98
N ASP A 166 29.57 9.52 -29.79
CA ASP A 166 30.14 8.58 -30.75
C ASP A 166 29.38 8.62 -32.09
N ALA A 167 28.03 8.65 -32.04
CA ALA A 167 27.20 8.80 -33.24
C ALA A 167 27.44 10.14 -33.96
N LYS A 168 27.64 11.25 -33.23
CA LYS A 168 28.00 12.55 -33.83
C LYS A 168 29.37 12.50 -34.49
N LYS A 169 30.36 11.86 -33.88
CA LYS A 169 31.70 11.68 -34.46
C LYS A 169 31.63 10.88 -35.76
N GLU A 170 30.89 9.77 -35.74
CA GLU A 170 30.69 8.92 -36.92
C GLU A 170 29.95 9.68 -38.03
N ALA A 171 28.87 10.39 -37.71
CA ALA A 171 28.14 11.23 -38.65
C ALA A 171 29.04 12.31 -39.28
N ASN A 172 29.88 12.99 -38.46
CA ASN A 172 30.83 13.97 -38.97
C ASN A 172 31.88 13.34 -39.89
N HIS A 173 32.34 12.12 -39.59
CA HIS A 173 33.26 11.39 -40.45
C HIS A 173 32.61 11.06 -41.80
N ILE A 174 31.37 10.55 -41.79
CA ILE A 174 30.60 10.25 -43.00
C ILE A 174 30.41 11.51 -43.85
N VAL A 175 30.01 12.63 -43.23
CA VAL A 175 29.83 13.92 -43.94
C VAL A 175 31.15 14.43 -44.51
N ALA A 176 32.26 14.32 -43.76
CA ALA A 176 33.57 14.73 -44.24
C ALA A 176 34.04 13.89 -45.45
N ASP A 177 33.84 12.57 -45.41
CA ASP A 177 34.15 11.68 -46.52
C ASP A 177 33.27 11.94 -47.74
N ALA A 178 31.97 12.16 -47.52
CA ALA A 178 31.04 12.54 -48.57
C ALA A 178 31.43 13.87 -49.25
N ARG A 179 31.81 14.89 -48.46
CA ARG A 179 32.33 16.16 -48.97
C ARG A 179 33.59 15.96 -49.81
N ARG A 180 34.59 15.22 -49.30
CA ARG A 180 35.83 14.92 -50.04
C ARG A 180 35.55 14.23 -51.39
N LYS A 181 34.64 13.26 -51.41
CA LYS A 181 34.24 12.57 -52.65
C LYS A 181 33.52 13.53 -53.60
N THR A 182 32.64 14.37 -53.08
CA THR A 182 31.91 15.38 -53.87
C THR A 182 32.85 16.42 -54.47
N ASP A 183 33.77 16.97 -53.67
CA ASP A 183 34.78 17.94 -54.14
C ASP A 183 35.67 17.34 -55.23
N LYS A 184 36.01 16.05 -55.12
CA LYS A 184 36.74 15.32 -56.17
C LYS A 184 35.94 15.24 -57.47
N ILE A 185 34.66 14.86 -57.40
CA ILE A 185 33.77 14.80 -58.57
C ILE A 185 33.62 16.18 -59.22
N ILE A 186 33.40 17.24 -58.42
CA ILE A 186 33.30 18.62 -58.92
C ILE A 186 34.63 19.06 -59.57
N GLY A 187 35.76 18.75 -58.95
CA GLY A 187 37.09 19.03 -59.48
C GLY A 187 37.35 18.36 -60.83
N ASP A 188 36.94 17.10 -60.97
CA ASP A 188 37.05 16.34 -62.22
C ASP A 188 36.14 16.93 -63.31
N LEU A 189 34.90 17.32 -62.96
CA LEU A 189 33.98 18.01 -63.88
C LEU A 189 34.55 19.36 -64.35
N HIS A 190 35.14 20.17 -63.45
CA HIS A 190 35.78 21.44 -63.81
C HIS A 190 37.02 21.30 -64.69
N LYS A 191 37.77 20.19 -64.58
CA LYS A 191 38.88 19.88 -65.50
C LYS A 191 38.35 19.51 -66.88
N MET A 192 37.36 18.61 -66.95
CA MET A 192 36.74 18.19 -68.21
C MET A 192 36.08 19.35 -68.97
N ALA A 193 35.49 20.31 -68.26
CA ALA A 193 34.93 21.52 -68.87
C ALA A 193 36.01 22.48 -69.44
N ARG A 194 37.21 22.52 -68.84
CA ARG A 194 38.33 23.34 -69.32
C ARG A 194 39.07 22.74 -70.51
N ASP A 195 39.10 21.41 -70.61
CA ASP A 195 39.80 20.69 -71.69
C ASP A 195 39.03 20.69 -73.03
N GLY A 196 37.97 21.50 -73.17
CA GLY A 196 37.26 21.72 -74.43
C GLY A 196 36.47 20.52 -74.97
N ALA A 197 36.35 19.43 -74.19
CA ALA A 197 35.55 18.29 -74.57
C ALA A 197 34.06 18.66 -74.47
N THR A 198 33.31 18.62 -75.57
CA THR A 198 31.85 18.64 -75.55
C THR A 198 31.38 17.65 -74.48
N ILE A 199 30.77 18.17 -73.41
CA ILE A 199 30.35 17.39 -72.26
C ILE A 199 29.31 16.39 -72.78
N LYS A 200 29.71 15.14 -73.01
CA LYS A 200 28.78 14.08 -73.40
C LYS A 200 27.81 13.88 -72.24
N GLU A 201 26.51 14.00 -72.53
CA GLU A 201 25.42 13.91 -71.57
C GLU A 201 25.49 12.64 -70.69
N ASN A 202 26.01 11.54 -71.26
CA ASN A 202 26.28 10.29 -70.55
C ASN A 202 27.22 10.45 -69.33
N LYS A 203 28.28 11.28 -69.43
CA LYS A 203 29.24 11.47 -68.32
C LYS A 203 28.67 12.33 -67.18
N LEU A 204 27.78 13.27 -67.51
CA LEU A 204 27.02 14.02 -66.50
C LEU A 204 26.03 13.11 -65.78
N MET A 205 25.41 12.17 -66.50
CA MET A 205 24.54 11.15 -65.93
C MET A 205 25.30 10.23 -64.97
N ASP A 206 26.51 9.81 -65.32
CA ASP A 206 27.37 8.98 -64.46
C ASP A 206 27.76 9.71 -63.17
N ALA A 207 28.13 11.00 -63.27
CA ALA A 207 28.46 11.83 -62.10
C ALA A 207 27.24 12.06 -61.19
N LYS A 208 26.06 12.27 -61.78
CA LYS A 208 24.79 12.41 -61.05
C LYS A 208 24.34 11.09 -60.41
N GLY A 209 24.59 9.97 -61.08
CA GLY A 209 24.38 8.61 -60.55
C GLY A 209 25.31 8.31 -59.38
N ALA A 210 26.59 8.67 -59.48
CA ALA A 210 27.56 8.53 -58.39
C ALA A 210 27.19 9.38 -57.15
N LEU A 211 26.61 10.56 -57.35
CA LEU A 211 26.12 11.41 -56.26
C LEU A 211 24.87 10.82 -55.60
N ASN A 212 23.92 10.31 -56.40
CA ASN A 212 22.70 9.68 -55.88
C ASN A 212 22.99 8.36 -55.15
N ALA A 213 23.99 7.59 -55.59
CA ALA A 213 24.40 6.35 -54.94
C ALA A 213 25.04 6.57 -53.55
N MET A 214 25.42 7.81 -53.19
CA MET A 214 25.87 8.15 -51.84
C MET A 214 24.71 8.41 -50.86
N HIS A 215 23.47 8.48 -51.35
CA HIS A 215 22.29 8.58 -50.50
C HIS A 215 21.88 7.19 -50.00
N GLU A 216 22.29 6.85 -48.78
CA GLU A 216 21.77 5.66 -48.09
C GLU A 216 20.47 6.02 -47.37
N GLU A 217 19.34 5.48 -47.84
CA GLU A 217 18.12 5.49 -47.04
C GLU A 217 18.33 4.60 -45.80
N PRO A 218 17.87 5.01 -44.60
CA PRO A 218 17.93 4.18 -43.42
C PRO A 218 17.14 2.89 -43.68
N SER A 219 17.86 1.80 -43.93
CA SER A 219 17.24 0.52 -44.23
C SER A 219 16.43 0.03 -43.01
N PRO A 220 15.12 -0.24 -43.15
CA PRO A 220 14.30 -0.79 -42.07
C PRO A 220 14.60 -2.27 -41.76
N THR A 221 15.56 -2.91 -42.45
CA THR A 221 15.73 -4.37 -42.43
C THR A 221 16.23 -4.94 -41.11
N ASN A 222 16.86 -4.15 -40.24
CA ASN A 222 17.42 -4.66 -38.97
C ASN A 222 16.59 -4.35 -37.71
N ASN A 223 15.46 -3.66 -37.83
CA ASN A 223 14.66 -3.35 -36.65
C ASN A 223 13.70 -4.51 -36.33
N ARG A 224 14.14 -5.40 -35.45
CA ARG A 224 13.39 -6.56 -34.90
C ARG A 224 12.00 -6.17 -34.36
N ILE A 225 11.81 -4.91 -33.98
CA ILE A 225 10.56 -4.32 -33.49
C ILE A 225 9.53 -4.17 -34.63
N LEU A 226 9.95 -3.73 -35.82
CA LEU A 226 9.07 -3.56 -36.98
C LEU A 226 8.57 -4.90 -37.55
N ARG A 227 9.38 -5.96 -37.46
CA ARG A 227 8.97 -7.33 -37.82
C ARG A 227 7.89 -7.88 -36.88
N LYS A 228 7.99 -7.61 -35.58
CA LYS A 228 6.94 -7.96 -34.61
C LYS A 228 5.65 -7.18 -34.87
N ALA A 229 5.74 -5.89 -35.16
CA ALA A 229 4.59 -5.06 -35.51
C ALA A 229 3.88 -5.53 -36.79
N LYS A 230 4.63 -5.93 -37.84
CA LYS A 230 4.03 -6.49 -39.07
C LYS A 230 3.37 -7.86 -38.87
N LYS A 231 3.96 -8.74 -38.05
CA LYS A 231 3.35 -10.04 -37.71
C LYS A 231 2.07 -9.89 -36.87
N ALA A 232 2.05 -8.93 -35.93
CA ALA A 232 0.87 -8.64 -35.12
C ALA A 232 -0.29 -8.08 -35.97
N LYS A 233 -0.01 -7.39 -37.08
CA LYS A 233 -1.04 -6.85 -37.99
C LYS A 233 -1.73 -7.88 -38.88
N GLN A 234 -1.28 -9.16 -38.91
CA GLN A 234 -1.77 -10.18 -39.84
C GLN A 234 -2.56 -11.32 -39.20
N VAL A 235 -2.82 -11.31 -37.89
CA VAL A 235 -3.61 -12.37 -37.25
C VAL A 235 -5.09 -11.99 -37.30
N PRO A 236 -5.95 -12.74 -38.03
CA PRO A 236 -7.38 -12.44 -38.09
C PRO A 236 -8.02 -12.62 -36.71
N LEU A 237 -8.68 -11.56 -36.25
CA LEU A 237 -9.42 -11.52 -34.99
C LEU A 237 -10.84 -12.07 -35.21
N SER A 238 -11.22 -13.07 -34.42
CA SER A 238 -12.54 -13.72 -34.50
C SER A 238 -13.29 -13.60 -33.17
N VAL A 239 -14.62 -13.68 -33.23
CA VAL A 239 -15.47 -13.73 -32.03
C VAL A 239 -15.08 -14.95 -31.17
N GLY A 240 -14.84 -14.75 -29.88
CA GLY A 240 -14.38 -15.77 -28.93
C GLY A 240 -12.87 -15.80 -28.69
N ASP A 241 -12.08 -14.99 -29.40
CA ASP A 241 -10.65 -14.84 -29.14
C ASP A 241 -10.38 -14.03 -27.86
N THR A 242 -9.37 -14.45 -27.11
CA THR A 242 -8.80 -13.66 -26.02
C THR A 242 -7.85 -12.62 -26.60
N VAL A 243 -8.09 -11.35 -26.30
CA VAL A 243 -7.30 -10.22 -26.76
C VAL A 243 -6.81 -9.40 -25.58
N LEU A 244 -5.60 -8.84 -25.70
CA LEU A 244 -5.06 -7.83 -24.80
C LEU A 244 -5.40 -6.45 -25.36
N VAL A 245 -6.09 -5.62 -24.57
CA VAL A 245 -6.34 -4.22 -24.94
C VAL A 245 -5.12 -3.38 -24.57
N ARG A 246 -4.49 -2.76 -25.56
CA ARG A 246 -3.18 -2.07 -25.40
C ARG A 246 -3.23 -0.91 -24.41
N GLU A 247 -4.28 -0.09 -24.47
CA GLU A 247 -4.41 1.10 -23.62
C GLU A 247 -4.58 0.76 -22.14
N TYR A 248 -5.29 -0.33 -21.84
CA TYR A 248 -5.60 -0.74 -20.47
C TYR A 248 -4.70 -1.85 -19.94
N GLY A 249 -3.87 -2.47 -20.80
CA GLY A 249 -3.03 -3.60 -20.43
C GLY A 249 -3.81 -4.82 -19.91
N GLN A 250 -5.10 -4.92 -20.21
CA GLN A 250 -6.01 -5.90 -19.63
C GLN A 250 -6.56 -6.84 -20.71
N GLN A 251 -6.70 -8.11 -20.33
CA GLN A 251 -7.26 -9.15 -21.21
C GLN A 251 -8.78 -9.08 -21.26
N GLY A 252 -9.32 -9.26 -22.45
CA GLY A 252 -10.75 -9.38 -22.70
C GLY A 252 -11.05 -10.42 -23.77
N THR A 253 -12.32 -10.74 -23.96
CA THR A 253 -12.78 -11.68 -24.99
C THR A 253 -13.62 -10.93 -26.01
N ILE A 254 -13.38 -11.15 -27.31
CA ILE A 254 -14.22 -10.58 -28.36
C ILE A 254 -15.60 -11.25 -28.28
N VAL A 255 -16.64 -10.48 -27.96
CA VAL A 255 -18.03 -10.97 -27.90
C VAL A 255 -18.74 -10.79 -29.23
N ARG A 256 -18.39 -9.73 -29.98
CA ARG A 256 -19.00 -9.45 -31.28
C ARG A 256 -18.06 -8.65 -32.18
N GLN A 257 -18.09 -8.94 -33.47
CA GLN A 257 -17.44 -8.12 -34.49
C GLN A 257 -18.46 -7.14 -35.07
N LEU A 258 -18.09 -5.86 -35.12
CA LEU A 258 -18.89 -4.76 -35.66
C LEU A 258 -18.36 -4.35 -37.05
N LYS A 259 -19.11 -3.49 -37.75
CA LYS A 259 -18.66 -2.88 -39.01
C LYS A 259 -17.47 -1.94 -38.74
N ASP A 260 -16.67 -1.67 -39.78
CA ASP A 260 -15.50 -0.77 -39.74
C ASP A 260 -14.34 -1.22 -38.83
N ASN A 261 -14.04 -2.52 -38.82
CA ASN A 261 -12.92 -3.10 -38.06
C ASN A 261 -12.98 -2.80 -36.55
N LYS A 262 -14.19 -2.69 -36.00
CA LYS A 262 -14.45 -2.50 -34.57
C LYS A 262 -14.91 -3.82 -33.95
N PHE A 263 -14.53 -4.04 -32.70
CA PHE A 263 -14.82 -5.25 -31.95
C PHE A 263 -15.40 -4.90 -30.59
N GLU A 264 -16.48 -5.56 -30.20
CA GLU A 264 -17.03 -5.49 -28.86
C GLU A 264 -16.28 -6.49 -27.98
N VAL A 265 -15.41 -5.99 -27.11
CA VAL A 265 -14.56 -6.77 -26.22
C VAL A 265 -15.13 -6.72 -24.80
N GLN A 266 -15.32 -7.88 -24.20
CA GLN A 266 -15.71 -8.02 -22.81
C GLN A 266 -14.48 -8.20 -21.92
N MET A 267 -14.28 -7.26 -21.01
CA MET A 267 -13.20 -7.23 -20.03
C MET A 267 -13.83 -7.41 -18.64
N GLY A 268 -13.89 -8.66 -18.17
CA GLY A 268 -14.63 -9.01 -16.96
C GLY A 268 -16.13 -8.74 -17.10
N ILE A 269 -16.64 -7.74 -16.39
CA ILE A 269 -18.06 -7.31 -16.42
C ILE A 269 -18.33 -6.19 -17.43
N LEU A 270 -17.29 -5.53 -17.95
CA LEU A 270 -17.41 -4.38 -18.85
C LEU A 270 -17.37 -4.83 -20.31
N LYS A 271 -18.21 -4.25 -21.17
CA LYS A 271 -18.17 -4.42 -22.62
C LYS A 271 -17.82 -3.09 -23.29
N MET A 272 -16.81 -3.09 -24.15
CA MET A 272 -16.33 -1.90 -24.84
C MET A 272 -16.17 -2.16 -26.33
N VAL A 273 -16.40 -1.13 -27.15
CA VAL A 273 -16.18 -1.18 -28.60
C VAL A 273 -14.81 -0.58 -28.90
N LEU A 274 -13.89 -1.41 -29.40
CA LEU A 274 -12.49 -1.04 -29.66
C LEU A 274 -12.14 -1.27 -31.12
N ALA A 275 -11.22 -0.47 -31.66
CA ALA A 275 -10.72 -0.69 -33.02
C ALA A 275 -9.76 -1.89 -33.06
N GLY A 276 -9.67 -2.59 -34.18
CA GLY A 276 -8.77 -3.74 -34.35
C GLY A 276 -7.28 -3.41 -34.14
N GLU A 277 -6.88 -2.14 -34.22
CA GLU A 277 -5.50 -1.71 -33.94
C GLU A 277 -5.18 -1.58 -32.43
N GLU A 278 -6.21 -1.47 -31.58
CA GLU A 278 -6.10 -1.30 -30.13
C GLU A 278 -6.04 -2.63 -29.38
N ILE A 279 -6.26 -3.75 -30.08
CA ILE A 279 -6.39 -5.09 -29.51
C ILE A 279 -5.38 -6.06 -30.13
N GLU A 280 -4.76 -6.89 -29.30
CA GLU A 280 -3.76 -7.88 -29.73
C GLU A 280 -4.19 -9.29 -29.31
N LYS A 281 -4.30 -10.22 -30.26
CA LYS A 281 -4.68 -11.61 -29.99
C LYS A 281 -3.65 -12.28 -29.08
N GLN A 282 -4.14 -12.94 -28.03
CA GLN A 282 -3.34 -13.79 -27.15
C GLN A 282 -3.68 -15.26 -27.41
N ASP A 283 -2.67 -16.12 -27.47
CA ASP A 283 -2.86 -17.56 -27.50
C ASP A 283 -3.43 -18.03 -26.15
N LYS A 284 -4.48 -18.86 -26.18
CA LYS A 284 -5.10 -19.39 -24.95
C LYS A 284 -4.09 -20.26 -24.19
N ALA A 285 -3.79 -19.89 -22.94
CA ALA A 285 -3.22 -20.82 -21.97
C ALA A 285 -4.27 -21.90 -21.61
N PRO A 286 -3.88 -23.15 -21.30
CA PRO A 286 -4.82 -24.23 -21.01
C PRO A 286 -5.66 -23.90 -19.77
N THR A 287 -6.96 -23.73 -19.97
CA THR A 287 -7.96 -23.50 -18.93
C THR A 287 -8.28 -24.80 -18.19
N ASN A 288 -7.96 -24.84 -16.90
CA ASN A 288 -8.71 -25.67 -15.95
C ASN A 288 -10.11 -25.08 -15.80
N GLU A 289 -11.08 -25.61 -16.55
CA GLU A 289 -12.49 -25.27 -16.36
C GLU A 289 -13.02 -25.88 -15.05
N PRO A 290 -13.66 -25.09 -14.16
CA PRO A 290 -14.51 -25.63 -13.12
C PRO A 290 -15.88 -25.98 -13.72
N LYS A 291 -16.23 -27.27 -13.72
CA LYS A 291 -17.58 -27.76 -14.03
C LYS A 291 -18.63 -27.18 -13.06
N PRO A 292 -19.89 -26.99 -13.51
CA PRO A 292 -20.95 -26.42 -12.69
C PRO A 292 -21.39 -27.43 -11.62
N ARG A 293 -21.25 -27.08 -10.33
CA ARG A 293 -21.83 -27.86 -9.23
C ARG A 293 -23.25 -27.38 -8.92
N GLN A 294 -24.17 -28.32 -9.05
CA GLN A 294 -25.59 -28.20 -8.72
C GLN A 294 -25.85 -27.78 -7.27
N ASN A 295 -26.91 -26.99 -7.12
CA ASN A 295 -27.62 -26.65 -5.91
C ASN A 295 -27.79 -27.83 -4.93
N LYS A 296 -27.30 -27.66 -3.69
CA LYS A 296 -27.91 -28.28 -2.52
C LYS A 296 -28.08 -27.23 -1.42
N ARG A 297 -29.34 -26.87 -1.18
CA ARG A 297 -29.83 -26.24 0.05
C ARG A 297 -29.37 -27.06 1.26
N ARG A 298 -28.80 -26.41 2.27
CA ARG A 298 -28.85 -26.89 3.66
C ARG A 298 -28.90 -25.71 4.63
N LYS A 299 -29.58 -25.98 5.73
CA LYS A 299 -30.36 -25.07 6.58
C LYS A 299 -29.50 -24.30 7.60
N THR A 300 -29.97 -23.10 7.88
CA THR A 300 -29.90 -22.29 9.12
C THR A 300 -29.19 -22.90 10.33
N SER A 301 -28.23 -22.16 10.87
CA SER A 301 -27.91 -22.13 12.30
C SER A 301 -27.91 -20.67 12.77
N HIS A 302 -28.82 -20.34 13.67
CA HIS A 302 -28.77 -19.08 14.42
C HIS A 302 -27.59 -19.10 15.38
N VAL A 303 -26.78 -18.04 15.34
CA VAL A 303 -25.91 -17.66 16.45
C VAL A 303 -26.35 -16.27 16.87
N ASN A 304 -26.94 -16.21 18.06
CA ASN A 304 -27.13 -14.98 18.82
C ASN A 304 -25.78 -14.58 19.42
N THR A 305 -25.32 -13.35 19.17
CA THR A 305 -24.53 -12.58 20.13
C THR A 305 -24.85 -11.10 19.97
N ASN A 306 -25.63 -10.58 20.92
CA ASN A 306 -25.76 -9.15 21.15
C ASN A 306 -24.46 -8.61 21.78
N LYS A 307 -24.18 -7.34 21.46
CA LYS A 307 -23.11 -6.47 21.99
C LYS A 307 -21.72 -6.61 21.37
N ALA A 308 -21.63 -6.13 20.13
CA ALA A 308 -20.58 -5.20 19.74
C ALA A 308 -21.25 -4.04 18.99
N THR A 309 -21.73 -3.06 19.74
CA THR A 309 -22.37 -1.86 19.20
C THR A 309 -21.39 -1.09 18.31
N ASN A 310 -21.77 -0.96 17.04
CA ASN A 310 -21.30 0.00 16.04
C ASN A 310 -19.95 -0.28 15.35
N ARG A 311 -19.75 -1.50 14.82
CA ARG A 311 -18.67 -1.74 13.84
C ARG A 311 -18.96 -2.72 12.71
N ALA A 312 -20.23 -2.98 12.42
CA ALA A 312 -20.64 -3.81 11.29
C ALA A 312 -21.74 -3.10 10.53
N GLU A 313 -21.35 -2.26 9.56
CA GLU A 313 -22.08 -1.99 8.31
C GLU A 313 -21.32 -0.92 7.52
N ALA A 314 -20.16 -1.25 6.96
CA ALA A 314 -19.61 -0.53 5.80
C ALA A 314 -19.07 -1.53 4.80
N ALA A 315 -19.83 -1.69 3.73
CA ALA A 315 -19.45 -2.45 2.56
C ALA A 315 -18.91 -1.45 1.54
N ALA A 316 -17.74 -1.73 0.97
CA ALA A 316 -16.99 -0.91 0.02
C ALA A 316 -16.19 0.27 0.59
N LYS A 317 -14.98 0.41 0.06
CA LYS A 317 -13.94 1.35 0.49
C LYS A 317 -13.28 1.98 -0.74
N LEU A 318 -13.13 3.30 -0.72
CA LEU A 318 -12.44 4.07 -1.76
C LEU A 318 -11.14 4.67 -1.21
N ASP A 319 -10.04 4.57 -1.94
CA ASP A 319 -8.76 5.17 -1.56
C ASP A 319 -8.33 6.21 -2.61
N LEU A 320 -8.33 7.48 -2.20
CA LEU A 320 -8.00 8.65 -3.03
C LEU A 320 -6.58 9.18 -2.76
N ARG A 321 -5.74 8.45 -2.00
CA ARG A 321 -4.39 8.91 -1.67
C ARG A 321 -3.48 8.86 -2.90
N GLY A 322 -2.69 9.91 -3.09
CA GLY A 322 -1.73 10.03 -4.19
C GLY A 322 -2.33 10.46 -5.53
N ILE A 323 -3.65 10.65 -5.59
CA ILE A 323 -4.36 11.13 -6.78
C ILE A 323 -4.45 12.67 -6.72
N ARG A 324 -4.40 13.34 -7.88
CA ARG A 324 -4.61 14.80 -7.96
C ARG A 324 -6.08 15.15 -7.72
N TYR A 325 -6.36 16.39 -7.30
CA TYR A 325 -7.69 16.84 -6.87
C TYR A 325 -8.81 16.53 -7.87
N GLU A 326 -8.68 16.98 -9.12
CA GLU A 326 -9.71 16.80 -10.16
C GLU A 326 -10.05 15.32 -10.44
N PRO A 327 -9.07 14.43 -10.75
CA PRO A 327 -9.37 13.00 -10.89
C PRO A 327 -9.95 12.36 -9.63
N ALA A 328 -9.52 12.79 -8.43
CA ALA A 328 -10.01 12.24 -7.18
C ALA A 328 -11.49 12.55 -6.93
N MET A 329 -11.96 13.76 -7.30
CA MET A 329 -13.38 14.11 -7.18
C MET A 329 -14.24 13.35 -8.20
N ALA A 330 -13.75 13.14 -9.42
CA ALA A 330 -14.45 12.34 -10.42
C ALA A 330 -14.58 10.86 -10.01
N GLU A 331 -13.55 10.31 -9.36
CA GLU A 331 -13.58 8.95 -8.83
C GLU A 331 -14.51 8.83 -7.61
N LEU A 332 -14.55 9.84 -6.75
CA LEU A 332 -15.49 9.94 -5.63
C LEU A 332 -16.95 9.93 -6.11
N ASP A 333 -17.28 10.77 -7.09
CA ASP A 333 -18.62 10.88 -7.67
C ASP A 333 -19.10 9.51 -8.19
N ARG A 334 -18.29 8.87 -9.02
CA ARG A 334 -18.59 7.53 -9.56
C ARG A 334 -18.74 6.47 -8.47
N PHE A 335 -17.93 6.53 -7.42
CA PHE A 335 -17.97 5.57 -6.33
C PHE A 335 -19.25 5.71 -5.50
N ILE A 336 -19.68 6.94 -5.20
CA ILE A 336 -20.94 7.19 -4.47
C ILE A 336 -22.15 6.72 -5.28
N ASP A 337 -22.19 7.00 -6.58
CA ASP A 337 -23.24 6.49 -7.47
C ASP A 337 -23.30 4.95 -7.47
N GLN A 338 -22.14 4.29 -7.53
CA GLN A 338 -22.07 2.83 -7.44
C GLN A 338 -22.52 2.29 -6.08
N ALA A 339 -22.20 2.99 -4.99
CA ALA A 339 -22.62 2.59 -3.65
C ALA A 339 -24.14 2.68 -3.49
N LEU A 340 -24.75 3.75 -4.00
CA LEU A 340 -26.19 3.97 -3.99
C LEU A 340 -26.93 2.97 -4.89
N LEU A 341 -26.42 2.72 -6.11
CA LEU A 341 -27.00 1.72 -7.02
C LEU A 341 -26.98 0.30 -6.44
N ASN A 342 -25.98 -0.01 -5.60
CA ASN A 342 -25.86 -1.30 -4.93
C ASN A 342 -26.58 -1.35 -3.58
N ASN A 343 -27.33 -0.31 -3.20
CA ASN A 343 -28.03 -0.19 -1.90
C ASN A 343 -27.11 -0.46 -0.70
N LEU A 344 -25.88 0.06 -0.73
CA LEU A 344 -24.98 -0.02 0.42
C LEU A 344 -25.46 0.94 1.50
N SER A 345 -25.53 0.50 2.76
CA SER A 345 -25.95 1.36 3.88
C SER A 345 -24.88 2.38 4.27
N SER A 346 -23.61 2.09 3.99
CA SER A 346 -22.51 3.02 4.24
C SER A 346 -21.23 2.64 3.47
N VAL A 347 -20.30 3.60 3.35
CA VAL A 347 -18.99 3.44 2.72
C VAL A 347 -17.88 4.19 3.46
N GLU A 348 -16.62 3.77 3.25
CA GLU A 348 -15.43 4.45 3.76
C GLU A 348 -14.59 5.08 2.64
N ILE A 349 -14.27 6.37 2.75
CA ILE A 349 -13.42 7.12 1.79
C ILE A 349 -12.11 7.51 2.47
N ILE A 350 -10.98 7.05 1.96
CA ILE A 350 -9.65 7.47 2.42
C ILE A 350 -9.15 8.61 1.54
N HIS A 351 -8.91 9.79 2.12
CA HIS A 351 -8.32 10.94 1.41
C HIS A 351 -6.91 11.29 1.89
N GLY A 352 -6.47 10.70 3.02
CA GLY A 352 -5.17 10.97 3.62
C GLY A 352 -5.07 12.36 4.28
N LYS A 353 -3.88 12.67 4.82
CA LYS A 353 -3.62 13.86 5.64
C LYS A 353 -3.01 15.05 4.88
N GLY A 354 -2.35 14.80 3.74
CA GLY A 354 -1.45 15.69 2.99
C GLY A 354 -1.67 17.22 3.10
N THR A 355 -2.05 17.88 2.00
CA THR A 355 -2.34 19.33 1.99
C THR A 355 -3.77 19.66 2.44
N GLY A 356 -4.58 18.64 2.77
CA GLY A 356 -6.00 18.78 3.10
C GLY A 356 -6.91 19.15 1.93
N ALA A 357 -6.38 19.30 0.71
CA ALA A 357 -7.17 19.67 -0.47
C ALA A 357 -8.24 18.61 -0.80
N ILE A 358 -7.86 17.33 -0.87
CA ILE A 358 -8.80 16.23 -1.13
C ILE A 358 -9.81 16.09 0.03
N ARG A 359 -9.37 16.24 1.28
CA ARG A 359 -10.26 16.22 2.45
C ARG A 359 -11.36 17.28 2.33
N LYS A 360 -10.99 18.52 1.99
CA LYS A 360 -11.94 19.62 1.83
C LYS A 360 -12.90 19.35 0.67
N GLY A 361 -12.38 18.89 -0.48
CA GLY A 361 -13.20 18.51 -1.64
C GLY A 361 -14.21 17.41 -1.32
N VAL A 362 -13.77 16.33 -0.67
CA VAL A 362 -14.67 15.24 -0.21
C VAL A 362 -15.74 15.81 0.72
N GLN A 363 -15.37 16.63 1.70
CA GLN A 363 -16.33 17.20 2.65
C GLN A 363 -17.38 18.11 1.98
N GLU A 364 -16.96 18.92 1.01
CA GLU A 364 -17.84 19.81 0.26
C GLU A 364 -18.78 19.00 -0.64
N TYR A 365 -18.25 18.00 -1.34
CA TYR A 365 -19.03 17.06 -2.14
C TYR A 365 -20.10 16.35 -1.31
N LEU A 366 -19.72 15.73 -0.19
CA LEU A 366 -20.64 14.98 0.67
C LEU A 366 -21.72 15.87 1.31
N ARG A 367 -21.42 17.14 1.61
CA ARG A 367 -22.44 18.09 2.10
C ARG A 367 -23.47 18.49 1.05
N SER A 368 -23.06 18.50 -0.22
CA SER A 368 -23.92 18.90 -1.34
C SER A 368 -24.86 17.78 -1.80
N HIS A 369 -24.55 16.53 -1.45
CA HIS A 369 -25.22 15.36 -1.99
C HIS A 369 -26.41 14.92 -1.13
N ARG A 370 -27.61 14.89 -1.72
CA ARG A 370 -28.89 14.74 -0.99
C ARG A 370 -29.14 13.36 -0.39
N GLN A 371 -28.47 12.32 -0.88
CA GLN A 371 -28.68 10.94 -0.44
C GLN A 371 -27.77 10.52 0.72
N ILE A 372 -27.00 11.46 1.28
CA ILE A 372 -26.14 11.22 2.43
C ILE A 372 -26.90 11.61 3.69
N GLU A 373 -27.05 10.64 4.61
CA GLU A 373 -27.66 10.85 5.92
C GLU A 373 -26.69 11.56 6.85
N SER A 374 -25.45 11.03 6.94
CA SER A 374 -24.41 11.61 7.78
C SER A 374 -23.02 11.17 7.33
N PHE A 375 -21.99 11.94 7.71
CA PHE A 375 -20.61 11.52 7.55
C PHE A 375 -19.76 11.89 8.76
N LYS A 376 -18.76 11.07 9.08
CA LYS A 376 -17.85 11.24 10.22
C LYS A 376 -16.41 10.95 9.81
N PHE A 377 -15.47 11.72 10.34
CA PHE A 377 -14.05 11.42 10.14
C PHE A 377 -13.65 10.19 10.96
N THR A 378 -12.89 9.28 10.33
CA THR A 378 -12.43 8.01 10.90
C THR A 378 -10.95 7.77 10.63
N GLY A 379 -10.39 6.76 11.32
CA GLY A 379 -8.99 6.34 11.18
C GLY A 379 -7.99 7.13 12.05
N PRO A 380 -6.74 6.64 12.17
CA PRO A 380 -5.66 7.38 12.82
C PRO A 380 -5.50 8.72 12.11
N ASP A 381 -5.53 9.82 12.85
CA ASP A 381 -5.39 11.20 12.36
C ASP A 381 -6.51 11.73 11.44
N GLN A 382 -7.73 11.16 11.44
CA GLN A 382 -8.86 11.63 10.59
C GLN A 382 -8.56 11.61 9.08
N GLY A 383 -7.72 10.66 8.63
CA GLY A 383 -7.36 10.50 7.22
C GLY A 383 -8.41 9.81 6.34
N ALA A 384 -9.54 9.40 6.93
CA ALA A 384 -10.67 8.81 6.25
C ALA A 384 -11.99 9.46 6.68
N THR A 385 -13.01 9.30 5.85
CA THR A 385 -14.38 9.74 6.11
C THR A 385 -15.32 8.56 5.89
N TYR A 386 -16.09 8.24 6.91
CA TYR A 386 -17.18 7.28 6.86
C TYR A 386 -18.46 8.00 6.48
N VAL A 387 -19.22 7.45 5.53
CA VAL A 387 -20.43 8.05 4.97
C VAL A 387 -21.58 7.05 5.08
N GLN A 388 -22.70 7.50 5.64
CA GLN A 388 -23.93 6.74 5.76
C GLN A 388 -24.98 7.32 4.81
N PHE A 389 -25.66 6.45 4.07
CA PHE A 389 -26.68 6.83 3.09
C PHE A 389 -28.09 6.72 3.68
N ASN A 390 -29.02 7.49 3.10
CA ASN A 390 -30.44 7.51 3.47
C ASN A 390 -31.22 6.26 3.03
#